data_AF-A0A535Q7T6-F1
#
_entry.id   AF-A0A535Q7T6-F1
#
_cell.length_a   1.000
_cell.length_b   1.000
_cell.length_c   1.000
_cell.angle_alpha   90.00
_cell.angle_beta   90.00
_cell.angle_gamma   90.00
#
_symmetry.space_group_name_H-M   'P 1'
#
loop_
_entity.id
_entity.type
_entity.pdbx_description
1 polymer ?
#
loop_
_entity_poly.entity_id
_entity_poly.type
_entity_poly.pdbx_seq_one_letter_code
_entity_poly.pdbx_strand_id
1 'polypeptide(L)'
;MTAVWVGNPDNKPLSHNSTGIVGAAPIWHKFMTQALGSTADQWYSQPAGLIASGGNYFLPGTQSLPPTLGQPWPQCKLPAHYNPYSLTYAQITVDGVYCVLNAPKPAAPPAAASPAPTPAPSPTSCPNGILPNGQCKPQD
;
A
#
# COMPACT_ATOMS: atom_id res chain seq x y z
N MET A 1 -20.88 -7.74 -7.86
CA MET A 1 -20.11 -6.56 -8.31
C MET A 1 -21.07 -5.37 -8.35
N THR A 2 -20.61 -4.19 -7.92
CA THR A 2 -21.40 -2.95 -7.93
C THR A 2 -20.51 -1.82 -8.44
N ALA A 3 -21.03 -0.97 -9.32
CA ALA A 3 -20.36 0.22 -9.84
C ALA A 3 -21.25 1.45 -9.64
N VAL A 4 -20.65 2.60 -9.33
CA VAL A 4 -21.35 3.88 -9.16
C VAL A 4 -20.63 4.94 -9.97
N TRP A 5 -21.39 5.73 -10.72
CA TRP A 5 -20.91 6.89 -11.46
C TRP A 5 -21.72 8.11 -11.06
N VAL A 6 -21.06 9.28 -11.02
CA VAL A 6 -21.69 10.58 -10.76
C VAL A 6 -21.12 11.57 -11.77
N GLY A 7 -22.00 12.30 -12.46
CA GLY A 7 -21.62 13.32 -13.43
C GLY A 7 -22.84 14.02 -14.03
N ASN A 8 -22.60 15.15 -14.67
CA ASN A 8 -23.64 15.87 -15.38
C ASN A 8 -23.87 15.22 -16.77
N PRO A 9 -25.12 15.03 -17.22
CA PRO A 9 -25.42 14.42 -18.51
C PRO A 9 -25.01 15.29 -19.71
N ASP A 10 -24.69 16.55 -19.48
CA ASP A 10 -24.27 17.54 -20.49
C ASP A 10 -22.74 17.65 -20.65
N ASN A 11 -22.00 16.72 -20.04
CA ASN A 11 -20.53 16.66 -20.00
C ASN A 11 -19.86 17.89 -19.38
N LYS A 12 -20.59 18.74 -18.65
CA LYS A 12 -19.96 19.84 -17.91
C LYS A 12 -19.28 19.31 -16.63
N PRO A 13 -18.12 19.87 -16.24
CA PRO A 13 -17.47 19.48 -15.00
C PRO A 13 -18.40 19.63 -13.80
N LEU A 14 -18.34 18.68 -12.86
CA LEU A 14 -18.99 18.83 -11.57
C LEU A 14 -18.34 19.98 -10.78
N SER A 15 -19.13 20.78 -10.08
CA SER A 15 -18.65 21.91 -9.27
C SER A 15 -18.02 21.46 -7.94
N HIS A 16 -17.44 22.40 -7.18
CA HIS A 16 -16.93 22.18 -5.81
C HIS A 16 -15.84 21.11 -5.64
N ASN A 17 -14.87 21.05 -6.55
CA ASN A 17 -13.77 20.07 -6.48
C ASN A 17 -14.28 18.61 -6.37
N SER A 18 -15.39 18.33 -7.05
CA SER A 18 -16.01 17.01 -7.06
C SER A 18 -15.08 15.99 -7.69
N THR A 19 -14.74 14.98 -6.91
CA THR A 19 -13.91 13.83 -7.31
C THR A 19 -14.62 12.54 -6.92
N GLY A 20 -14.11 11.39 -7.39
CA GLY A 20 -14.69 10.09 -7.06
C GLY A 20 -14.80 9.82 -5.55
N ILE A 21 -13.91 10.41 -4.73
CA ILE A 21 -13.91 10.23 -3.27
C ILE A 21 -15.08 10.94 -2.58
N VAL A 22 -15.53 12.09 -3.11
CA VAL A 22 -16.63 12.89 -2.53
C VAL A 22 -17.97 12.57 -3.20
N GLY A 23 -17.97 12.17 -4.48
CA GLY A 23 -19.17 11.86 -5.24
C GLY A 23 -19.60 10.39 -5.15
N ALA A 24 -18.89 9.52 -5.86
CA ALA A 24 -19.30 8.12 -6.06
C ALA A 24 -19.02 7.22 -4.84
N ALA A 25 -17.89 7.40 -4.17
CA ALA A 25 -17.47 6.53 -3.07
C ALA A 25 -18.44 6.52 -1.87
N PRO A 26 -19.01 7.65 -1.40
CA PRO A 26 -19.97 7.64 -0.29
C PRO A 26 -21.28 6.92 -0.64
N ILE A 27 -21.77 7.05 -1.88
CA ILE A 27 -22.96 6.35 -2.37
C ILE A 27 -22.71 4.84 -2.37
N TRP A 28 -21.59 4.41 -2.95
CA TRP A 28 -21.18 3.00 -2.95
C TRP A 28 -21.04 2.45 -1.53
N HIS A 29 -20.41 3.20 -0.62
CA HIS A 29 -20.21 2.77 0.77
C HIS A 29 -21.53 2.58 1.52
N LYS A 30 -22.49 3.51 1.38
CA LYS A 30 -23.82 3.38 1.98
C LYS A 30 -24.55 2.15 1.46
N PHE A 31 -24.53 1.94 0.15
CA PHE A 31 -25.13 0.75 -0.47
C PHE A 31 -24.50 -0.54 0.06
N MET A 32 -23.17 -0.64 0.03
CA MET A 32 -22.46 -1.87 0.41
C MET A 32 -22.59 -2.19 1.90
N THR A 33 -22.61 -1.18 2.77
CA THR A 33 -22.85 -1.37 4.22
C THR A 33 -24.21 -2.01 4.48
N GLN A 34 -25.23 -1.65 3.71
CA GLN A 34 -26.55 -2.25 3.84
C GLN A 34 -26.62 -3.62 3.16
N ALA A 35 -26.06 -3.75 1.96
CA ALA A 35 -26.10 -4.98 1.18
C ALA A 35 -25.33 -6.14 1.83
N LEU A 36 -24.20 -5.84 2.50
CA LEU A 36 -23.32 -6.83 3.13
C LEU A 36 -23.38 -6.81 4.66
N GLY A 37 -24.24 -6.01 5.29
CA GLY A 37 -24.27 -5.84 6.75
C GLY A 37 -24.53 -7.12 7.56
N SER A 38 -25.11 -8.15 6.94
CA SER A 38 -25.33 -9.48 7.52
C SER A 38 -24.45 -10.57 6.92
N THR A 39 -23.54 -10.21 6.01
CA THR A 39 -22.63 -11.14 5.34
C THR A 39 -21.28 -11.09 6.04
N ALA A 40 -20.78 -12.25 6.48
CA ALA A 40 -19.43 -12.33 7.04
C ALA A 40 -18.38 -12.02 5.97
N ASP A 41 -17.28 -11.40 6.37
CA ASP A 41 -16.17 -11.12 5.46
C ASP A 41 -15.60 -12.42 4.88
N GLN A 42 -15.52 -12.48 3.55
CA GLN A 42 -14.93 -13.59 2.83
C GLN A 42 -13.75 -13.08 2.01
N TRP A 43 -12.56 -13.58 2.34
CA TRP A 43 -11.35 -13.30 1.58
C TRP A 43 -11.07 -14.40 0.57
N TYR A 44 -10.55 -14.03 -0.59
CA TYR A 44 -10.14 -15.01 -1.59
C TYR A 44 -8.89 -15.76 -1.11
N SER A 45 -8.81 -17.05 -1.45
CA SER A 45 -7.58 -17.81 -1.26
C SER A 45 -6.49 -17.27 -2.18
N GLN A 46 -5.24 -17.31 -1.71
CA GLN A 46 -4.10 -16.97 -2.55
C GLN A 46 -4.09 -17.92 -3.76
N PRO A 47 -4.03 -17.38 -4.99
CA PRO A 47 -3.94 -18.22 -6.18
C PRO A 47 -2.58 -18.95 -6.24
N ALA A 48 -2.56 -20.11 -6.88
CA ALA A 48 -1.33 -20.86 -7.11
C ALA A 48 -0.33 -20.06 -7.96
N GLY A 49 0.96 -20.30 -7.77
CA GLY A 49 2.02 -19.66 -8.55
C GLY A 49 2.43 -18.27 -8.07
N LEU A 50 1.95 -17.80 -6.92
CA LEU A 50 2.46 -16.60 -6.25
C LEU A 50 3.41 -16.96 -5.10
N ILE A 51 4.45 -16.15 -4.92
CA ILE A 51 5.40 -16.23 -3.81
C ILE A 51 5.14 -15.07 -2.85
N ALA A 52 4.88 -15.38 -1.58
CA ALA A 52 4.75 -14.38 -0.53
C ALA A 52 6.13 -14.00 0.03
N SER A 53 6.47 -12.72 0.04
CA SER A 53 7.74 -12.20 0.59
C SER A 53 7.54 -10.78 1.12
N GLY A 54 7.98 -10.52 2.36
CA GLY A 54 7.90 -9.18 2.97
C GLY A 54 6.50 -8.55 2.99
N GLY A 55 5.44 -9.37 3.14
CA GLY A 55 4.04 -8.91 3.11
C GLY A 55 3.45 -8.65 1.72
N ASN A 56 4.20 -8.93 0.65
CA ASN A 56 3.77 -8.78 -0.74
C ASN A 56 3.71 -10.14 -1.45
N TYR A 57 3.05 -10.18 -2.61
CA TYR A 57 2.94 -11.37 -3.47
C TYR A 57 3.60 -11.12 -4.83
N PHE A 58 4.45 -12.04 -5.26
CA PHE A 58 5.26 -11.92 -6.48
C PHE A 58 5.05 -13.11 -7.40
N LEU A 59 5.29 -12.91 -8.70
CA LEU A 59 5.48 -14.03 -9.61
C LEU A 59 6.81 -14.73 -9.30
N PRO A 60 6.97 -16.02 -9.64
CA PRO A 60 8.21 -16.74 -9.38
C PRO A 60 9.38 -16.08 -10.11
N GLY A 61 10.44 -15.77 -9.37
CA GLY A 61 11.63 -15.09 -9.89
C GLY A 61 11.59 -13.56 -9.79
N THR A 62 10.46 -12.95 -9.40
CA THR A 62 10.33 -11.50 -9.24
C THR A 62 10.28 -11.04 -7.78
N GLN A 63 10.47 -11.96 -6.82
CA GLN A 63 10.43 -11.66 -5.39
C GLN A 63 11.62 -10.85 -4.88
N SER A 64 12.66 -10.69 -5.70
CA SER A 64 13.87 -9.94 -5.34
C SER A 64 14.36 -9.18 -6.54
N LEU A 65 14.83 -7.96 -6.28
CA LEU A 65 15.51 -7.19 -7.31
C LEU A 65 16.87 -7.85 -7.60
N PRO A 66 17.30 -7.93 -8.86
CA PRO A 66 18.68 -8.27 -9.17
C PRO A 66 19.60 -7.28 -8.44
N PRO A 67 20.81 -7.69 -8.03
CA PRO A 67 21.71 -6.86 -7.24
C PRO A 67 21.93 -5.46 -7.83
N THR A 68 21.94 -5.34 -9.15
CA THR A 68 22.05 -4.07 -9.90
C THR A 68 20.91 -3.09 -9.64
N LEU A 69 19.69 -3.57 -9.44
CA LEU A 69 18.51 -2.76 -9.10
C LEU A 69 18.26 -2.70 -7.58
N GLY A 70 18.84 -3.62 -6.82
CA GLY A 70 18.83 -3.60 -5.37
C GLY A 70 19.83 -2.61 -4.75
N GLN A 71 20.78 -2.09 -5.54
CA GLN A 71 21.67 -1.01 -5.10
C GLN A 71 20.93 0.34 -5.09
N PRO A 72 21.37 1.30 -4.25
CA PRO A 72 20.91 2.68 -4.35
C PRO A 72 21.09 3.24 -5.76
N TRP A 73 20.15 4.08 -6.20
CA TRP A 73 20.25 4.76 -7.48
C TRP A 73 21.58 5.54 -7.59
N PRO A 74 22.25 5.52 -8.76
CA PRO A 74 23.50 6.24 -8.94
C PRO A 74 23.28 7.74 -8.74
N GLN A 75 24.27 8.42 -8.16
CA GLN A 75 24.24 9.87 -8.01
C GLN A 75 24.72 10.56 -9.28
N CYS A 76 24.02 11.62 -9.69
CA CYS A 76 24.49 12.42 -10.81
C CYS A 76 25.73 13.22 -10.41
N LYS A 77 26.78 13.15 -11.23
CA LYS A 77 28.01 13.94 -11.06
C LYS A 77 27.87 15.28 -11.77
N LEU A 78 26.93 16.11 -11.31
CA LEU A 78 26.71 17.45 -11.85
C LEU A 78 27.56 18.50 -11.13
N PRO A 79 27.95 19.59 -11.81
CA PRO A 79 28.58 20.73 -11.14
C PRO A 79 27.63 21.34 -10.10
N ALA A 80 28.20 21.98 -9.06
CA ALA A 80 27.46 22.54 -7.93
C ALA A 80 26.33 23.51 -8.33
N HIS A 81 26.49 24.19 -9.48
CA HIS A 81 25.48 25.05 -10.09
C HIS A 81 25.20 24.58 -11.51
N TYR A 82 24.36 23.56 -11.64
CA TYR A 82 23.90 23.10 -12.94
C TYR A 82 22.60 23.81 -13.35
N ASN A 83 22.37 23.98 -14.65
CA ASN A 83 21.10 24.44 -15.20
C ASN A 83 20.27 23.20 -15.62
N PRO A 84 19.08 22.97 -15.03
CA PRO A 84 18.27 21.78 -15.34
C PRO A 84 17.78 21.74 -16.78
N TYR A 85 17.69 22.88 -17.47
CA TYR A 85 17.17 22.98 -18.84
C TYR A 85 18.22 22.75 -19.91
N SER A 86 19.50 22.63 -19.53
CA SER A 86 20.62 22.42 -20.46
C SER A 86 21.36 21.10 -20.21
N LEU A 87 20.76 20.17 -19.47
CA LEU A 87 21.36 18.86 -19.19
C LEU A 87 21.28 17.96 -20.42
N THR A 88 22.38 17.30 -20.73
CA THR A 88 22.44 16.25 -21.75
C THR A 88 22.15 14.88 -21.14
N TYR A 89 21.74 13.94 -21.99
CA TYR A 89 21.43 12.57 -21.57
C TYR A 89 22.61 11.89 -20.85
N ALA A 90 23.84 12.11 -21.34
CA ALA A 90 25.05 11.56 -20.73
C ALA A 90 25.34 12.13 -19.32
N GLN A 91 24.88 13.34 -19.02
CA GLN A 91 25.06 13.97 -17.69
C GLN A 91 24.06 13.46 -16.65
N ILE A 92 22.96 12.86 -17.09
CA ILE A 92 21.89 12.35 -16.23
C ILE A 92 21.78 10.81 -16.26
N THR A 93 22.76 10.14 -16.86
CA THR A 93 22.78 8.68 -17.02
C THR A 93 24.14 8.13 -16.60
N VAL A 94 24.14 7.12 -15.72
CA VAL A 94 25.33 6.36 -15.32
C VAL A 94 25.12 4.92 -15.74
N ASP A 95 26.01 4.39 -16.58
CA ASP A 95 25.94 3.03 -17.13
C ASP A 95 24.59 2.68 -17.78
N GLY A 96 23.96 3.65 -18.45
CA GLY A 96 22.67 3.48 -19.12
C GLY A 96 21.44 3.62 -18.22
N VAL A 97 21.62 3.92 -16.93
CA VAL A 97 20.52 4.12 -15.96
C VAL A 97 20.48 5.58 -15.50
N TYR A 98 19.27 6.16 -15.40
CA TYR A 98 19.12 7.51 -14.87
C TYR A 98 19.65 7.63 -13.44
N CYS A 99 20.39 8.71 -13.17
CA CYS A 99 20.89 9.02 -11.84
C CYS A 99 19.96 9.98 -11.09
N VAL A 100 20.06 10.00 -9.76
CA VAL A 100 19.32 10.96 -8.92
C VAL A 100 20.17 12.21 -8.67
N LEU A 101 19.54 13.38 -8.82
CA LEU A 101 20.20 14.69 -8.72
C LEU A 101 20.53 15.07 -7.28
N ASN A 102 19.70 14.63 -6.33
CA ASN A 102 19.83 14.90 -4.90
C ASN A 102 19.36 13.66 -4.14
N ALA A 103 20.19 12.63 -3.95
CA ALA A 103 19.76 11.55 -3.06
C ALA A 103 19.56 12.09 -1.64
N PRO A 104 18.45 11.74 -0.99
CA PRO A 104 18.40 11.77 0.47
C PRO A 104 19.59 10.99 1.03
N LYS A 105 20.20 11.48 2.11
CA LYS A 105 21.16 10.70 2.90
C LYS A 105 20.54 9.31 3.13
N PRO A 106 21.25 8.20 2.88
CA PRO A 106 20.70 6.87 3.10
C PRO A 106 20.08 6.82 4.50
N ALA A 107 18.79 6.47 4.57
CA ALA A 107 18.17 6.22 5.85
C ALA A 107 19.01 5.16 6.55
N ALA A 108 19.28 5.34 7.86
CA ALA A 108 19.90 4.29 8.64
C ALA A 108 19.12 2.98 8.40
N PRO A 109 19.80 1.82 8.30
CA PRO A 109 19.11 0.55 8.11
C PRO A 109 17.98 0.47 9.14
N PRO A 110 16.77 0.04 8.74
CA PRO A 110 15.68 -0.10 9.69
C PRO A 110 16.21 -0.98 10.83
N ALA A 111 16.07 -0.52 12.07
CA ALA A 111 16.25 -1.39 13.22
C ALA A 111 15.45 -2.66 12.91
N ALA A 112 16.09 -3.83 13.07
CA ALA A 112 15.49 -5.12 12.77
C ALA A 112 14.02 -5.09 13.17
N ALA A 113 13.12 -5.27 12.19
CA ALA A 113 11.70 -5.13 12.43
C ALA A 113 11.36 -5.94 13.67
N SER A 114 10.84 -5.26 14.71
CA SER A 114 10.29 -5.97 15.86
C SER A 114 9.34 -7.03 15.30
N PRO A 115 9.43 -8.29 15.76
CA PRO A 115 8.56 -9.34 15.26
C PRO A 115 7.12 -8.83 15.32
N ALA A 116 6.40 -9.01 14.21
CA ALA A 116 4.98 -8.70 14.17
C ALA A 116 4.31 -9.29 15.42
N PRO A 117 3.40 -8.57 16.09
CA PRO A 117 2.72 -9.12 17.25
C PRO A 117 2.08 -10.43 16.82
N THR A 118 2.59 -11.54 17.36
CA THR A 118 1.94 -12.84 17.25
C THR A 118 0.49 -12.63 17.68
N PRO A 119 -0.51 -13.09 16.92
CA PRO A 119 -1.89 -13.09 17.38
C PRO A 119 -1.90 -13.67 18.78
N ALA A 120 -2.35 -12.88 19.77
CA ALA A 120 -2.42 -13.35 21.13
C ALA A 120 -3.24 -14.64 21.11
N PRO A 121 -2.70 -15.78 21.63
CA PRO A 121 -3.51 -16.97 21.75
C PRO A 121 -4.75 -16.61 22.56
N SER A 122 -5.92 -17.02 22.06
CA SER A 122 -7.17 -16.87 22.79
C SER A 122 -6.96 -17.37 24.22
N PRO A 123 -7.41 -16.62 25.25
CA PRO A 123 -7.16 -17.01 26.63
C PRO A 123 -7.70 -18.42 26.86
N THR A 124 -6.81 -19.37 27.18
CA THR A 124 -7.15 -20.77 27.43
C THR A 124 -8.07 -20.93 28.65
N SER A 125 -8.25 -19.86 29.44
CA SER A 125 -9.25 -19.78 30.49
C SER A 125 -9.68 -18.32 30.74
N CYS A 126 -10.99 -18.06 30.76
CA CYS A 126 -11.55 -16.83 31.31
C CYS A 126 -11.87 -17.08 32.80
N PRO A 127 -11.21 -16.40 33.76
CA PRO A 127 -11.44 -16.63 35.20
C PRO A 127 -12.89 -16.42 35.64
N ASN A 128 -13.61 -15.48 34.98
CA ASN A 128 -14.97 -15.07 35.34
C ASN A 128 -16.04 -15.52 34.32
N GLY A 129 -15.71 -16.52 33.48
CA GLY A 129 -16.59 -17.03 32.43
C GLY A 129 -16.60 -16.20 31.14
N ILE A 130 -17.27 -16.75 30.12
CA ILE A 130 -17.35 -16.21 28.75
C ILE A 130 -18.75 -15.61 28.52
N LEU A 131 -18.81 -14.42 27.93
CA LEU A 131 -20.04 -13.76 27.48
C LEU A 131 -20.60 -14.46 26.22
N PRO A 132 -21.90 -14.30 25.91
CA PRO A 132 -22.52 -14.90 24.71
C PRO A 132 -21.87 -14.49 23.38
N ASN A 133 -21.11 -13.39 23.38
CA ASN A 133 -20.34 -12.89 22.24
C ASN A 133 -18.89 -13.43 22.20
N GLY A 134 -18.54 -14.40 23.06
CA GLY A 134 -17.21 -15.03 23.10
C GLY A 134 -16.13 -14.24 23.83
N GLN A 135 -16.45 -13.10 24.46
CA GLN A 135 -15.47 -12.30 25.20
C GLN A 135 -15.40 -12.68 26.69
N CYS A 136 -14.24 -12.53 27.33
CA CYS A 136 -14.15 -12.77 28.78
C CYS A 136 -14.92 -11.68 29.56
N LYS A 137 -15.59 -12.09 30.65
CA LYS A 137 -16.24 -11.15 31.57
C LYS A 137 -15.18 -10.29 32.29
N PRO A 138 -15.37 -8.95 32.39
CA PRO A 138 -14.44 -8.07 33.11
C PRO A 138 -14.25 -8.52 34.58
N GLN A 139 -13.08 -8.24 35.14
CA GLN A 139 -12.87 -8.30 36.59
C GLN A 139 -13.37 -6.98 37.18
N ASP A 140 -14.30 -7.06 38.14
CA ASP A 140 -14.81 -5.91 38.89
C ASP A 140 -13.69 -5.21 39.68
#